data_AF-A0A1C4VN51-F1
#
_entry.id   AF-A0A1C4VN51-F1
#
_cell.length_a   1.000
_cell.length_b   1.000
_cell.length_c   1.000
_cell.angle_alpha   90.00
_cell.angle_beta   90.00
_cell.angle_gamma   90.00
#
_symmetry.space_group_name_H-M   'P 1'
#
loop_
_entity.id
_entity.type
_entity.pdbx_description
1 polymer ?
#
loop_
_entity_poly.entity_id
_entity_poly.type
_entity_poly.pdbx_seq_one_letter_code
_entity_poly.pdbx_strand_id
1 'polypeptide(L)'
;MTTEQLPGYEIRQILGEVVSSMARTRNPYREGVKNLRGGAYDPLAPDNLTRWRTDSVARLGEEALRLGANAVIGMRFDSRDCGEMWMEICAYGTAVIVAPVMPDVMPADQPAIAAETAHDAGFTESPGGIAEPASAPNLRTAAETPTGD
;
A
#
# COMPACT_ATOMS: atom_id res chain seq x y z
N MET A 1 4.95 4.91 -3.82
CA MET A 1 5.73 3.65 -3.83
C MET A 1 6.67 3.64 -2.65
N THR A 2 6.98 2.49 -2.03
CA THR A 2 7.86 2.44 -0.85
C THR A 2 9.34 2.34 -1.20
N THR A 3 9.72 1.87 -2.37
CA THR A 3 11.12 1.83 -2.79
C THR A 3 11.63 3.21 -3.18
N GLU A 4 12.95 3.37 -3.17
CA GLU A 4 13.63 4.60 -3.59
C GLU A 4 13.85 4.64 -5.11
N GLN A 5 13.87 3.49 -5.78
CA GLN A 5 13.97 3.37 -7.24
C GLN A 5 12.64 2.93 -7.86
N LEU A 6 12.42 3.35 -9.09
CA LEU A 6 11.27 2.97 -9.91
C LEU A 6 11.77 2.29 -11.20
N PRO A 7 11.88 0.95 -11.24
CA PRO A 7 12.33 0.24 -12.44
C PRO A 7 11.48 0.57 -13.67
N GLY A 8 12.13 0.78 -14.81
CA GLY A 8 11.48 1.23 -16.05
C GLY A 8 11.22 2.73 -16.14
N TYR A 9 11.62 3.50 -15.12
CA TYR A 9 11.49 4.95 -15.10
C TYR A 9 12.79 5.61 -14.64
N GLU A 10 13.00 6.84 -15.10
CA GLU A 10 14.10 7.72 -14.71
C GLU A 10 13.53 8.92 -13.94
N ILE A 11 14.13 9.24 -12.79
CA ILE A 11 13.81 10.45 -12.03
C ILE A 11 14.44 11.65 -12.73
N ARG A 12 13.60 12.53 -13.28
CA ARG A 12 14.02 13.76 -13.97
C ARG A 12 14.21 14.94 -13.03
N GLN A 13 13.43 14.99 -11.95
CA GLN A 13 13.52 16.06 -10.97
C GLN A 13 13.02 15.60 -9.60
N ILE A 14 13.69 16.07 -8.55
CA ILE A 14 13.23 15.94 -7.16
C ILE A 14 12.60 17.28 -6.76
N LEU A 15 11.36 17.24 -6.30
CA LEU A 15 10.58 18.42 -5.93
C LEU A 15 10.58 18.68 -4.41
N GLY A 16 11.02 17.69 -3.63
CA GLY A 16 11.17 17.79 -2.18
C GLY A 16 10.30 16.79 -1.43
N GLU A 17 10.26 16.95 -0.12
CA GLU A 17 9.44 16.14 0.78
C GLU A 17 7.96 16.54 0.66
N VAL A 18 7.08 15.54 0.73
CA VAL A 18 5.64 15.72 0.89
C VAL A 18 5.15 14.92 2.08
N VAL A 19 4.19 15.50 2.80
CA VAL A 19 3.64 14.93 4.04
C VAL A 19 2.13 15.12 4.04
N SER A 20 1.41 14.09 4.46
CA SER A 20 -0.01 14.16 4.79
C SER A 20 -0.22 13.66 6.22
N SER A 21 -1.06 14.35 6.98
CA SER A 21 -1.42 13.96 8.34
C SER A 21 -2.92 14.01 8.54
N MET A 22 -3.47 13.02 9.24
CA MET A 22 -4.89 12.94 9.57
C MET A 22 -5.09 12.57 11.02
N ALA A 23 -5.89 13.38 11.72
CA ALA A 23 -6.40 13.04 13.03
C ALA A 23 -7.67 12.16 12.92
N ARG A 24 -7.71 11.11 13.72
CA ARG A 24 -8.89 10.26 13.91
C ARG A 24 -9.23 10.19 15.39
N THR A 25 -10.50 10.41 15.74
CA THR A 25 -10.97 10.21 17.11
C THR A 25 -10.93 8.73 17.45
N ARG A 26 -10.35 8.40 18.61
CA ARG A 26 -10.78 7.21 19.36
C ARG A 26 -12.11 7.53 20.01
N ASN A 27 -13.06 6.60 19.95
CA ASN A 27 -14.32 6.76 20.66
C ASN A 27 -14.23 5.99 21.98
N PRO A 28 -13.90 6.64 23.11
CA PRO A 28 -13.72 5.97 24.39
C PRO A 28 -15.00 5.34 24.92
N TYR A 29 -16.19 5.74 24.44
CA TYR A 29 -17.45 5.10 24.82
C TYR A 29 -17.71 3.80 24.03
N ARG A 30 -17.34 3.75 22.74
CA ARG A 30 -17.38 2.49 21.97
C ARG A 30 -16.27 1.53 22.38
N GLU A 31 -15.13 2.03 22.84
CA GLU A 31 -13.99 1.22 23.30
C GLU A 31 -14.07 0.87 24.79
N GLY A 32 -14.57 1.76 25.63
CA GLY A 32 -14.80 1.53 27.06
C GLY A 32 -15.95 0.56 27.36
N VAL A 33 -16.99 0.53 26.52
CA VAL A 33 -18.04 -0.52 26.61
C VAL A 33 -17.51 -1.90 26.18
N LYS A 34 -16.47 -1.96 25.32
CA LYS A 34 -15.79 -3.24 24.99
C LYS A 34 -15.01 -3.77 26.19
N ASN A 35 -14.35 -2.91 26.96
CA ASN A 35 -13.66 -3.31 28.18
C ASN A 35 -14.61 -3.92 29.23
N LEU A 36 -15.88 -3.48 29.25
CA LEU A 36 -16.94 -4.04 30.12
C LEU A 36 -17.58 -5.33 29.54
N ARG A 37 -17.46 -5.57 28.23
CA ARG A 37 -17.92 -6.80 27.54
C ARG A 37 -16.74 -7.73 27.16
N GLY A 38 -15.79 -7.90 28.06
CA GLY A 38 -14.70 -8.88 27.91
C GLY A 38 -13.62 -8.55 26.88
N GLY A 39 -13.52 -7.29 26.44
CA GLY A 39 -12.43 -6.84 25.56
C GLY A 39 -12.52 -7.34 24.12
N ALA A 40 -13.72 -7.72 23.65
CA ALA A 40 -13.89 -8.30 22.31
C ALA A 40 -13.40 -7.36 21.19
N TYR A 41 -12.57 -7.90 20.31
CA TYR A 41 -12.02 -7.25 19.12
C TYR A 41 -13.13 -6.64 18.24
N ASP A 42 -12.90 -5.44 17.68
CA ASP A 42 -13.82 -4.84 16.73
C ASP A 42 -13.66 -5.50 15.36
N PRO A 43 -14.65 -6.25 14.84
CA PRO A 43 -14.52 -6.90 13.55
C PRO A 43 -14.35 -5.90 12.40
N LEU A 44 -14.73 -4.63 12.57
CA LEU A 44 -14.56 -3.57 11.57
C LEU A 44 -13.21 -2.83 11.66
N ALA A 45 -12.38 -3.13 12.67
CA ALA A 45 -11.09 -2.45 12.83
C ALA A 45 -10.15 -2.62 11.61
N PRO A 46 -9.99 -3.82 11.00
CA PRO A 46 -9.15 -3.98 9.81
C PRO A 46 -9.58 -3.11 8.65
N ASP A 47 -10.88 -3.06 8.39
CA ASP A 47 -11.46 -2.30 7.28
C ASP A 47 -11.26 -0.79 7.49
N ASN A 48 -11.47 -0.31 8.72
CA ASN A 48 -11.24 1.09 9.07
C ASN A 48 -9.76 1.48 8.92
N LEU A 49 -8.84 0.64 9.40
CA LEU A 49 -7.40 0.88 9.28
C LEU A 49 -6.95 0.90 7.80
N THR A 50 -7.54 0.04 6.97
CA THR A 50 -7.27 0.02 5.53
C THR A 50 -7.76 1.30 4.87
N ARG A 51 -9.02 1.71 5.15
CA ARG A 51 -9.58 2.97 4.64
C ARG A 51 -8.72 4.17 5.03
N TRP A 52 -8.30 4.27 6.28
CA TRP A 52 -7.49 5.41 6.72
C TRP A 52 -6.12 5.46 6.07
N ARG A 53 -5.49 4.31 5.80
CA ARG A 53 -4.25 4.27 5.02
C ARG A 53 -4.48 4.75 3.59
N THR A 54 -5.55 4.28 2.94
CA THR A 54 -5.90 4.71 1.58
C THR A 54 -6.17 6.22 1.51
N ASP A 55 -6.92 6.77 2.47
CA ASP A 55 -7.18 8.22 2.58
C ASP A 55 -5.86 9.01 2.73
N SER A 56 -4.89 8.47 3.47
CA SER A 56 -3.59 9.14 3.70
C SER A 56 -2.80 9.20 2.39
N VAL A 57 -2.76 8.10 1.64
CA VAL A 57 -2.07 8.04 0.34
C VAL A 57 -2.70 9.01 -0.65
N ALA A 58 -4.03 9.09 -0.69
CA ALA A 58 -4.72 10.01 -1.58
C ALA A 58 -4.33 11.47 -1.28
N ARG A 59 -4.35 11.86 0.00
CA ARG A 59 -3.94 13.21 0.43
C ARG A 59 -2.47 13.50 0.18
N LEU A 60 -1.58 12.53 0.41
CA LEU A 60 -0.16 12.66 0.06
C LEU A 60 0.03 12.90 -1.45
N GLY A 61 -0.77 12.21 -2.28
CA GLY A 61 -0.81 12.44 -3.72
C GLY A 61 -1.27 13.85 -4.08
N GLU A 62 -2.28 14.39 -3.40
CA GLU A 62 -2.72 15.78 -3.59
C GLU A 62 -1.61 16.79 -3.25
N GLU A 63 -0.84 16.57 -2.18
CA GLU A 63 0.33 17.41 -1.86
C GLU A 63 1.40 17.34 -2.94
N ALA A 64 1.69 16.14 -3.45
CA ALA A 64 2.66 15.94 -4.52
C ALA A 64 2.19 16.62 -5.83
N LEU A 65 0.91 16.51 -6.16
CA LEU A 65 0.31 17.20 -7.30
C LEU A 65 0.39 18.73 -7.18
N ARG A 66 0.23 19.29 -5.98
CA ARG A 66 0.42 20.73 -5.74
C ARG A 66 1.84 21.20 -6.07
N LEU A 67 2.84 20.33 -5.92
CA LEU A 67 4.23 20.61 -6.29
C LEU A 67 4.52 20.34 -7.78
N GLY A 68 3.55 19.82 -8.55
CA GLY A 68 3.74 19.42 -9.94
C GLY A 68 4.39 18.05 -10.13
N ALA A 69 4.43 17.23 -9.08
CA ALA A 69 4.96 15.87 -9.14
C ALA A 69 4.01 14.93 -9.88
N ASN A 70 4.57 13.89 -10.50
CA ASN A 70 3.81 12.78 -11.07
C ASN A 70 4.04 11.44 -10.33
N ALA A 71 4.94 11.42 -9.34
CA ALA A 71 5.17 10.26 -8.49
C ALA A 71 5.65 10.65 -7.08
N VAL A 72 5.43 9.74 -6.12
CA VAL A 72 6.00 9.79 -4.76
C VAL A 72 6.75 8.49 -4.49
N ILE A 73 8.04 8.60 -4.20
CA ILE A 73 8.95 7.49 -3.86
C ILE A 73 9.35 7.53 -2.39
N GLY A 74 9.94 6.44 -1.90
CA GLY A 74 10.39 6.35 -0.52
C GLY A 74 9.25 6.52 0.50
N MET A 75 8.02 6.21 0.10
CA MET A 75 6.84 6.46 0.92
C MET A 75 6.89 5.63 2.21
N ARG A 76 6.55 6.25 3.34
CA ARG A 76 6.44 5.62 4.65
C ARG A 76 5.15 6.06 5.34
N PHE A 77 4.78 5.31 6.37
CA PHE A 77 3.70 5.65 7.28
C PHE A 77 4.22 5.72 8.69
N ASP A 78 3.62 6.64 9.45
CA ASP A 78 3.73 6.67 10.90
C ASP A 78 2.31 6.79 11.50
N SER A 79 2.16 6.29 12.72
CA SER A 79 0.94 6.48 13.49
C SER A 79 1.30 6.73 14.95
N ARG A 80 0.75 7.80 15.52
CA ARG A 80 1.00 8.18 16.91
C ARG A 80 -0.29 8.51 17.62
N ASP A 81 -0.31 8.26 18.92
CA ASP A 81 -1.41 8.68 19.78
C ASP A 81 -1.21 10.14 20.19
N CYS A 82 -2.25 10.94 19.97
CA CYS A 82 -2.29 12.36 20.29
C CYS A 82 -3.22 12.55 21.49
N GLY A 83 -2.70 12.27 22.67
CA GLY A 83 -3.49 12.24 23.91
C GLY A 83 -4.43 11.02 23.97
N GLU A 84 -5.48 11.11 24.77
CA GLU A 84 -6.38 9.96 25.02
C GLU A 84 -7.45 9.78 23.93
N MET A 85 -7.81 10.85 23.23
CA MET A 85 -9.00 10.87 22.36
C MET A 85 -8.69 10.82 20.87
N TRP A 86 -7.44 10.99 20.46
CA TRP A 86 -7.10 11.11 19.04
C TRP A 86 -5.83 10.33 18.71
N MET A 87 -5.79 9.80 17.50
CA MET A 87 -4.57 9.27 16.90
C MET A 87 -4.32 9.96 15.56
N GLU A 88 -3.06 10.15 15.24
CA GLU A 88 -2.60 10.61 13.95
C GLU A 88 -2.21 9.43 13.08
N ILE A 89 -2.55 9.52 11.81
CA ILE A 89 -1.96 8.71 10.75
C ILE A 89 -1.26 9.68 9.80
N CYS A 90 0.05 9.48 9.66
CA CYS A 90 0.92 10.28 8.83
C CYS A 90 1.45 9.42 7.68
N ALA A 91 1.43 9.96 6.46
CA ALA A 91 2.12 9.40 5.32
C ALA A 91 3.05 10.45 4.73
N TYR A 92 4.28 10.07 4.39
CA TYR A 92 5.28 10.98 3.87
C TYR A 92 6.18 10.29 2.85
N GLY A 93 6.87 11.07 2.03
CA GLY A 93 7.81 10.59 1.02
C GLY A 93 8.40 11.73 0.20
N THR A 94 9.04 11.39 -0.92
CA THR A 94 9.68 12.37 -1.81
C THR A 94 8.88 12.52 -3.10
N ALA A 95 8.44 13.74 -3.38
CA ALA A 95 7.78 14.11 -4.62
C ALA A 95 8.80 14.24 -5.75
N VAL A 96 8.54 13.57 -6.87
CA VAL A 96 9.44 13.52 -8.02
C VAL A 96 8.68 13.64 -9.35
N ILE A 97 9.40 14.07 -10.38
CA ILE A 97 8.99 13.92 -11.78
C ILE A 97 9.76 12.75 -12.37
N VAL A 98 9.04 11.74 -12.86
CA VAL A 98 9.61 10.58 -13.55
C VAL A 98 9.21 10.53 -15.02
N ALA A 99 10.05 9.93 -15.85
CA ALA A 99 9.76 9.63 -17.25
C ALA A 99 10.06 8.15 -17.54
N PRO A 100 9.28 7.46 -18.39
CA PRO A 100 9.57 6.07 -18.76
C PRO A 100 10.91 5.97 -19.49
N VAL A 101 11.71 4.98 -19.14
CA VAL A 101 12.92 4.62 -19.88
C VAL A 101 12.49 3.64 -20.95
N MET A 102 12.35 4.12 -22.20
CA MET A 102 12.21 3.20 -23.33
C MET A 102 13.55 2.46 -23.51
N PRO A 103 13.54 1.14 -23.68
CA PRO A 103 14.77 0.42 -24.00
C PRO A 103 15.30 0.91 -25.35
N ASP A 104 16.59 1.24 -25.39
CA ASP A 104 17.30 1.75 -26.58
C ASP A 104 17.33 0.74 -27.75
N VAL A 105 17.07 -0.54 -27.42
CA VAL A 105 16.88 -1.63 -28.38
C VAL A 105 15.60 -2.38 -28.00
N MET A 106 14.57 -2.28 -28.85
CA MET A 106 13.58 -3.35 -28.91
C MET A 106 14.29 -4.60 -29.44
N PRO A 107 14.29 -5.74 -28.72
CA PRO A 107 14.81 -6.98 -29.27
C PRO A 107 14.05 -7.25 -30.58
N ALA A 108 14.79 -7.40 -31.68
CA ALA A 108 14.21 -7.61 -33.01
C ALA A 108 13.29 -8.85 -33.10
N ASP A 109 13.35 -9.74 -32.10
CA ASP A 109 12.59 -10.98 -31.99
C ASP A 109 11.52 -10.97 -30.87
N GLN A 110 10.88 -9.83 -30.57
CA GLN A 110 9.58 -9.88 -29.86
C GLN A 110 8.44 -10.00 -30.89
N PRO A 111 7.96 -11.20 -31.24
CA PRO A 111 6.80 -11.33 -32.10
C PRO A 111 5.56 -10.87 -31.32
N ALA A 112 5.03 -9.69 -31.64
CA ALA A 112 3.63 -9.25 -31.47
C ALA A 112 2.92 -9.31 -30.09
N ILE A 113 3.47 -9.92 -29.04
CA ILE A 113 2.74 -10.12 -27.77
C ILE A 113 2.52 -8.78 -27.03
N ALA A 114 3.46 -7.84 -27.14
CA ALA A 114 3.34 -6.52 -26.53
C ALA A 114 2.28 -5.63 -27.20
N ALA A 115 2.04 -5.79 -28.51
CA ALA A 115 1.01 -5.03 -29.22
C ALA A 115 -0.40 -5.56 -28.96
N GLU A 116 -0.54 -6.88 -28.81
CA GLU A 116 -1.83 -7.52 -28.53
C GLU A 116 -2.31 -7.22 -27.10
N THR A 117 -1.38 -7.12 -26.14
CA THR A 117 -1.71 -6.81 -24.73
C THR A 117 -1.89 -5.31 -24.46
N ALA A 118 -1.41 -4.43 -25.35
CA ALA A 118 -1.52 -2.97 -25.19
C ALA A 118 -2.94 -2.41 -25.46
N HIS A 119 -3.81 -3.17 -26.13
CA HIS A 119 -5.18 -2.74 -26.43
C HIS A 119 -6.23 -3.18 -25.40
N ASP A 120 -5.89 -4.06 -24.46
CA ASP A 120 -6.80 -4.41 -23.37
C ASP A 120 -6.49 -3.57 -22.13
N ALA A 121 -6.75 -2.26 -22.24
CA ALA A 121 -6.94 -1.40 -21.08
C ALA A 121 -8.33 -1.66 -20.47
N GLY A 122 -8.62 -2.92 -20.15
CA GLY A 122 -9.73 -3.30 -19.30
C GLY A 122 -9.42 -2.85 -17.88
N PHE A 123 -9.61 -1.56 -17.58
CA PHE A 123 -9.88 -1.17 -16.20
C PHE A 123 -11.08 -1.99 -15.76
N THR A 124 -10.85 -3.01 -14.94
CA THR A 124 -11.93 -3.78 -14.31
C THR A 124 -12.77 -2.80 -13.49
N GLU A 125 -13.89 -2.39 -14.06
CA GLU A 125 -15.02 -1.83 -13.34
C GLU A 125 -15.66 -2.96 -12.53
N SER A 126 -15.08 -3.29 -11.37
CA SER A 126 -15.76 -4.10 -10.36
C SER A 126 -15.21 -3.76 -8.98
N PRO A 127 -15.97 -3.00 -8.17
CA PRO A 127 -15.61 -2.74 -6.79
C PRO A 127 -15.97 -3.96 -5.94
N GLY A 128 -14.96 -4.69 -5.45
CA GLY A 128 -15.14 -5.69 -4.40
C GLY A 128 -14.56 -7.05 -4.74
N GLY A 129 -13.43 -7.37 -4.11
CA GLY A 129 -12.84 -8.70 -4.17
C GLY A 129 -11.39 -8.67 -3.73
N ILE A 130 -11.15 -8.68 -2.42
CA ILE A 130 -9.86 -9.12 -1.92
C ILE A 130 -9.70 -10.59 -2.33
N ALA A 131 -8.71 -10.90 -3.17
CA ALA A 131 -8.37 -12.28 -3.46
C ALA A 131 -7.89 -12.95 -2.16
N GLU A 132 -8.49 -14.08 -1.81
CA GLU A 132 -8.01 -14.90 -0.69
C GLU A 132 -6.57 -15.37 -0.99
N PRO A 133 -5.63 -15.29 -0.03
CA PRO A 133 -4.30 -15.83 -0.23
C PRO A 133 -4.36 -17.37 -0.29
N ALA A 134 -3.49 -17.96 -1.12
CA ALA A 134 -3.42 -19.41 -1.29
C ALA A 134 -3.19 -20.12 0.06
N SER A 135 -4.05 -21.10 0.36
CA SER A 135 -4.00 -21.89 1.58
C SER A 135 -2.70 -22.72 1.63
N ALA A 136 -1.95 -22.62 2.73
CA ALA A 136 -0.69 -23.35 2.91
C ALA A 136 -0.94 -24.87 3.05
N PRO A 137 -0.03 -25.73 2.54
CA PRO A 137 -0.21 -27.18 2.59
C PRO A 137 -0.08 -27.76 4.01
N ASN A 138 -0.90 -28.79 4.31
CA ASN A 138 -0.96 -29.46 5.61
C ASN A 138 0.30 -30.30 5.90
N LEU A 139 0.93 -30.09 7.07
CA LEU A 139 2.17 -30.76 7.53
C LEU A 139 2.00 -32.23 8.01
N ARG A 140 0.99 -32.96 7.54
CA ARG A 140 0.72 -34.34 8.03
C ARG A 140 1.52 -35.46 7.34
N THR A 141 2.47 -35.11 6.46
CA THR A 141 3.19 -36.10 5.63
C THR A 141 4.72 -36.02 5.77
N ALA A 142 5.25 -35.38 6.82
CA ALA A 142 6.68 -35.46 7.10
C ALA A 142 7.05 -36.86 7.58
N ALA A 143 7.91 -37.55 6.83
CA ALA A 143 8.40 -38.88 7.12
C ALA A 143 9.10 -38.94 8.50
N GLU A 144 8.77 -39.97 9.28
CA GLU A 144 9.39 -40.24 10.57
C GLU A 144 10.90 -40.47 10.42
N THR A 145 11.69 -39.83 11.30
CA THR A 145 13.15 -39.99 11.34
C THR A 145 13.50 -41.28 12.10
N PRO A 146 14.24 -42.24 11.52
CA PRO A 146 14.61 -43.46 12.23
C PRO A 146 15.61 -43.15 13.35
N THR A 147 15.27 -43.52 14.59
CA THR A 147 16.22 -43.52 15.71
C THR A 147 16.79 -44.94 15.80
N GLY A 148 18.11 -45.10 15.64
CA GLY A 148 18.79 -46.38 15.82
C GLY A 148 19.15 -46.63 17.28
N ASP A 149 19.18 -47.91 17.66
CA ASP A 149 19.55 -48.45 18.99
C ASP A 149 21.01 -48.17 19.40
#